data_AF-B3Q1N3-F1
#
_entry.id   AF-B3Q1N3-F1
#
_cell.length_a   1.000
_cell.length_b   1.000
_cell.length_c   1.000
_cell.angle_alpha   90.00
_cell.angle_beta   90.00
_cell.angle_gamma   90.00
#
_symmetry.space_group_name_H-M   'P 1'
#
loop_
_entity.id
_entity.type
_entity.pdbx_description
1 polymer ?
#
loop_
_entity_poly.entity_id
_entity_poly.type
_entity_poly.pdbx_seq_one_letter_code
_entity_poly.pdbx_strand_id
1 'polypeptide(L)'
;MPRAWRRKVEHGRPPTKGGQAMRKTRDDLTISEALRDPLIAMVLRADGVKLEDFKQLLEAAAGKREPRPTPVGKMIGALASRANLPAMPCFG
;
A
#
# COMPACT_ATOMS: atom_id res chain seq x y z
N MET A 1 -40.14 39.74 20.74
CA MET A 1 -40.38 38.35 21.18
C MET A 1 -41.62 37.80 20.49
N PRO A 2 -41.47 36.89 19.51
CA PRO A 2 -42.42 35.78 19.36
C PRO A 2 -41.72 34.42 19.21
N ARG A 3 -42.18 33.46 20.03
CA ARG A 3 -41.74 32.06 20.06
C ARG A 3 -42.45 31.28 18.94
N ALA A 4 -41.82 31.12 17.78
CA ALA A 4 -42.48 30.45 16.65
C ALA A 4 -41.55 29.61 15.75
N TRP A 5 -40.62 28.82 16.30
CA TRP A 5 -39.86 27.83 15.52
C TRP A 5 -39.64 26.52 16.32
N ARG A 6 -40.73 25.82 16.67
CA ARG A 6 -40.68 24.42 17.12
C ARG A 6 -40.95 23.53 15.90
N ARG A 7 -39.93 23.31 15.07
CA ARG A 7 -40.02 22.45 13.88
C ARG A 7 -39.34 21.10 14.15
N LYS A 8 -40.21 20.15 14.48
CA LYS A 8 -40.13 18.69 14.27
C LYS A 8 -39.10 18.29 13.18
N VAL A 9 -38.03 17.59 13.57
CA VAL A 9 -37.13 16.84 12.68
C VAL A 9 -36.67 15.56 13.38
N GLU A 10 -37.61 14.65 13.61
CA GLU A 10 -37.27 13.23 13.64
C GLU A 10 -37.83 12.62 12.37
N HIS A 11 -36.94 11.96 11.61
CA HIS A 11 -37.12 10.78 10.75
C HIS A 11 -36.27 10.91 9.48
N GLY A 12 -35.27 10.03 9.36
CA GLY A 12 -34.52 9.79 8.13
C GLY A 12 -33.13 10.41 8.09
N ARG A 13 -32.19 9.91 8.91
CA ARG A 13 -30.77 10.10 8.62
C ARG A 13 -30.51 9.37 7.28
N PRO A 14 -30.10 10.04 6.20
CA PRO A 14 -29.75 9.34 4.97
C PRO A 14 -28.59 8.38 5.29
N PRO A 15 -28.60 7.13 4.79
CA PRO A 15 -27.42 6.30 4.91
C PRO A 15 -26.30 7.08 4.22
N THR A 16 -25.27 7.42 4.99
CA THR A 16 -24.02 7.90 4.43
C THR A 16 -23.60 6.80 3.47
N LYS A 17 -23.80 7.01 2.16
CA LYS A 17 -23.05 6.31 1.13
C LYS A 17 -21.61 6.64 1.48
N GLY A 18 -20.99 5.79 2.29
CA GLY A 18 -19.56 5.73 2.41
C GLY A 18 -19.10 5.68 0.97
N GLY A 19 -18.52 6.78 0.51
CA GLY A 19 -17.78 6.77 -0.72
C GLY A 19 -16.89 5.56 -0.57
N GLN A 20 -17.12 4.56 -1.41
CA GLN A 20 -16.16 3.50 -1.59
C GLN A 20 -14.95 4.22 -2.17
N ALA A 21 -14.14 4.82 -1.29
CA ALA A 21 -12.79 5.23 -1.58
C ALA A 21 -12.11 3.93 -1.93
N MET A 22 -12.08 3.65 -3.24
CA MET A 22 -11.29 2.66 -3.95
C MET A 22 -10.52 1.76 -2.97
N ARG A 23 -11.20 0.80 -2.34
CA ARG A 23 -10.53 -0.31 -1.65
C ARG A 23 -10.26 -1.38 -2.70
N LYS A 24 -9.57 -1.00 -3.77
CA LYS A 24 -8.70 -1.96 -4.42
C LYS A 24 -7.68 -2.28 -3.35
N THR A 25 -7.63 -3.54 -2.94
CA THR A 25 -6.52 -4.09 -2.17
C THR A 25 -5.25 -3.47 -2.73
N ARG A 26 -4.55 -2.68 -1.91
CA ARG A 26 -3.42 -1.85 -2.35
C ARG A 26 -2.40 -2.78 -2.99
N ASP A 27 -2.36 -2.81 -4.32
CA ASP A 27 -1.20 -3.31 -5.02
C ASP A 27 -0.07 -2.36 -4.60
N ASP A 28 0.87 -2.88 -3.83
CA ASP A 28 2.04 -2.11 -3.42
C ASP A 28 2.73 -1.62 -4.68
N LEU A 29 2.92 -0.31 -4.78
CA LEU A 29 3.64 0.28 -5.92
C LEU A 29 5.07 -0.20 -5.89
N THR A 30 5.56 -0.63 -7.05
CA THR A 30 7.00 -0.84 -7.24
C THR A 30 7.74 0.48 -7.09
N ILE A 31 9.03 0.42 -6.76
CA ILE A 31 9.87 1.63 -6.63
C ILE A 31 9.77 2.48 -7.90
N SER A 32 9.85 1.85 -9.08
CA SER A 32 9.74 2.53 -10.37
C SER A 32 8.41 3.24 -10.60
N GLU A 33 7.30 2.68 -10.12
CA GLU A 33 5.99 3.31 -10.23
C GLU A 33 5.85 4.49 -9.27
N ALA A 34 6.34 4.35 -8.03
CA ALA A 34 6.38 5.44 -7.07
C ALA A 34 7.20 6.64 -7.58
N LEU A 35 8.30 6.39 -8.29
CA LEU A 35 9.14 7.45 -8.87
C LEU A 35 8.49 8.17 -10.06
N ARG A 36 7.52 7.54 -10.73
CA ARG A 36 6.78 8.14 -11.85
C ARG A 36 5.48 8.81 -11.41
N ASP A 37 5.11 8.68 -10.15
CA ASP A 37 3.87 9.25 -9.64
C ASP A 37 3.96 10.80 -9.62
N PRO A 38 3.03 11.50 -10.29
CA PRO A 38 3.08 12.95 -10.42
C PRO A 38 2.87 13.69 -9.10
N LEU A 39 2.14 13.10 -8.15
CA LEU A 39 1.93 13.68 -6.82
C LEU A 39 3.18 13.52 -5.97
N ILE A 40 3.82 12.34 -6.00
CA ILE A 40 5.10 12.12 -5.32
C ILE A 40 6.14 13.10 -5.86
N ALA A 41 6.26 13.22 -7.18
CA ALA A 41 7.20 14.15 -7.81
C ALA A 41 6.92 15.62 -7.42
N MET A 42 5.65 16.00 -7.24
CA MET A 42 5.27 17.34 -6.79
C MET A 42 5.77 17.62 -5.37
N VAL A 43 5.59 16.67 -4.45
CA VAL A 43 6.04 16.80 -3.05
C VAL A 43 7.56 16.84 -2.97
N LEU A 44 8.27 15.94 -3.66
CA LEU A 44 9.73 15.95 -3.66
C LEU A 44 10.31 17.29 -4.14
N ARG A 45 9.72 17.89 -5.18
CA ARG A 45 10.12 19.22 -5.66
C ARG A 45 9.83 20.32 -4.64
N ALA A 46 8.71 20.24 -3.94
CA ALA A 46 8.36 21.21 -2.90
C ALA A 46 9.35 21.16 -1.72
N ASP A 47 9.81 19.95 -1.39
CA ASP A 47 10.76 19.70 -0.30
C ASP A 47 12.23 19.82 -0.73
N GLY A 48 12.52 20.12 -2.01
CA GLY A 48 13.87 20.24 -2.55
C GLY A 48 14.64 18.91 -2.60
N VAL A 49 13.94 17.78 -2.60
CA VAL A 49 14.53 16.43 -2.62
C VAL A 49 14.75 15.98 -4.05
N LYS A 50 15.94 15.46 -4.34
CA LYS A 50 16.27 14.88 -5.65
C LYS A 50 15.64 13.50 -5.81
N LEU A 51 15.27 13.16 -7.03
CA LEU A 51 14.64 11.87 -7.35
C LEU A 51 15.59 10.70 -7.07
N GLU A 52 16.90 10.91 -7.28
CA GLU A 52 17.96 9.94 -7.04
C GLU A 52 18.10 9.60 -5.55
N ASP A 53 18.08 10.60 -4.69
CA ASP A 53 18.18 10.42 -3.23
C ASP A 53 16.95 9.67 -2.70
N PHE A 54 15.75 10.03 -3.21
CA PHE A 54 14.51 9.34 -2.87
C PHE A 54 14.51 7.88 -3.35
N LYS A 55 15.01 7.61 -4.57
CA LYS A 55 15.18 6.25 -5.09
C LYS A 55 16.12 5.43 -4.19
N GLN A 56 17.28 5.97 -3.83
CA GLN A 56 18.26 5.27 -3.00
C GLN A 56 17.71 4.98 -1.60
N LEU A 57 16.89 5.88 -1.05
CA LEU A 57 16.19 5.66 0.22
C LEU A 57 15.17 4.51 0.12
N LEU A 58 14.38 4.47 -0.96
CA LEU A 58 13.43 3.39 -1.20
C LEU A 58 14.14 2.05 -1.40
N GLU A 59 15.24 2.01 -2.15
CA GLU A 59 16.06 0.81 -2.36
C GLU A 59 16.68 0.33 -1.04
N ALA A 60 17.24 1.23 -0.23
CA ALA A 60 17.78 0.88 1.07
C ALA A 60 16.71 0.37 2.04
N ALA A 61 15.51 0.96 2.02
CA ALA A 61 14.38 0.52 2.83
C ALA A 61 13.86 -0.86 2.38
N ALA A 62 13.82 -1.10 1.06
CA ALA A 62 13.46 -2.39 0.49
C ALA A 62 14.51 -3.46 0.82
N GLY A 63 15.81 -3.15 0.72
CA GLY A 63 16.89 -4.08 1.08
C GLY A 63 16.89 -4.47 2.57
N LYS A 64 16.41 -3.59 3.45
CA LYS A 64 16.22 -3.89 4.88
C LYS A 64 14.95 -4.68 5.17
N ARG A 65 13.96 -4.65 4.26
CA ARG A 65 12.86 -5.60 4.23
C ARG A 65 13.37 -6.89 3.59
N GLU A 66 14.22 -7.61 4.33
CA GLU A 66 14.43 -9.03 4.06
C GLU A 66 13.04 -9.66 3.86
N PRO A 67 12.79 -10.42 2.78
CA PRO A 67 11.48 -11.01 2.53
C PRO A 67 11.20 -11.91 3.71
N ARG A 68 10.46 -11.39 4.71
CA ARG A 68 10.15 -12.14 5.93
C ARG A 68 9.57 -13.44 5.43
N PRO A 69 10.26 -14.59 5.61
CA PRO A 69 9.71 -15.84 5.18
C PRO A 69 8.44 -15.99 6.00
N THR A 70 7.30 -15.89 5.31
CA THR A 70 6.02 -16.18 5.93
C THR A 70 6.16 -17.58 6.54
N PRO A 71 5.45 -17.89 7.63
CA PRO A 71 5.53 -19.21 8.25
C PRO A 71 5.40 -20.34 7.21
N VAL A 72 4.57 -20.12 6.19
CA VAL A 72 4.40 -21.00 5.02
C VAL A 72 5.65 -21.07 4.14
N GLY A 73 6.27 -19.92 3.79
CA GLY A 73 7.53 -19.83 3.03
C GLY A 73 8.70 -20.59 3.66
N LYS A 74 8.79 -20.53 4.99
CA LYS A 74 9.75 -21.31 5.79
C LYS A 74 9.48 -22.82 5.72
N MET A 75 8.21 -23.23 5.77
CA MET A 75 7.82 -24.63 5.69
C MET A 75 8.08 -25.25 4.31
N ILE A 76 7.75 -24.55 3.22
CA ILE A 76 8.05 -25.01 1.86
C ILE A 76 9.56 -25.06 1.59
N GLY A 77 10.33 -24.07 2.06
CA GLY A 77 11.79 -24.11 1.98
C GLY A 77 12.39 -25.30 2.74
N ALA A 78 11.91 -25.56 3.97
CA ALA A 78 12.37 -26.69 4.78
C ALA A 78 11.99 -28.06 4.17
N LEU A 79 10.81 -28.18 3.55
CA LEU A 79 10.39 -29.40 2.86
C LEU A 79 11.26 -29.66 1.61
N ALA A 80 11.55 -28.62 0.83
CA ALA A 80 12.40 -28.70 -0.35
C ALA A 80 13.85 -29.08 0.01
N SER A 81 14.41 -28.48 1.07
CA SER A 81 15.76 -28.83 1.55
C SER A 81 15.85 -30.26 2.08
N ARG A 82 14.77 -30.80 2.68
CA ARG A 82 14.74 -32.18 3.19
C ARG A 82 14.59 -33.23 2.08
N ALA A 83 14.01 -32.86 0.95
CA ALA A 83 13.76 -33.76 -0.17
C ALA A 83 14.94 -33.88 -1.16
N ASN A 84 16.03 -33.11 -0.99
CA ASN A 84 17.16 -33.03 -1.93
C ASN A 84 16.70 -32.93 -3.40
N LEU A 85 15.61 -32.19 -3.63
CA LEU A 85 15.08 -31.96 -4.97
C LEU A 85 15.85 -30.76 -5.58
N PRO A 86 16.38 -30.88 -6.81
CA PRO A 86 16.97 -29.71 -7.46
C PRO A 86 15.90 -28.63 -7.58
N ALA A 87 16.22 -27.42 -7.11
CA ALA A 87 15.34 -26.27 -7.25
C ALA A 87 15.16 -26.00 -8.75
N MET A 88 14.06 -26.47 -9.33
CA MET A 88 13.69 -26.13 -10.69
C MET A 88 13.08 -24.72 -10.68
N PRO A 89 13.65 -23.77 -11.43
CA PRO A 89 13.02 -22.47 -11.61
C PRO A 89 11.82 -22.66 -12.54
N CYS A 90 10.61 -22.56 -12.01
CA CYS A 90 9.41 -22.44 -12.83
C CYS A 90 9.38 -21.06 -13.48
N PHE A 91 9.95 -20.96 -14.69
CA PHE A 91 9.67 -19.90 -15.66
C PHE A 91 9.20 -20.54 -16.96
N GLY A 92 8.06 -20.07 -17.49
CA GLY A 92 7.56 -20.35 -18.83
C GLY A 92 6.41 -21.33 -18.87
#